data_AF-A0A520ICI9-F1
#
_entry.id   AF-A0A520ICI9-F1
#
_cell.length_a   1.000
_cell.length_b   1.000
_cell.length_c   1.000
_cell.angle_alpha   90.00
_cell.angle_beta   90.00
_cell.angle_gamma   90.00
#
_symmetry.space_group_name_H-M   'P 1'
#
loop_
_entity.id
_entity.type
_entity.pdbx_description
1 polymer ?
#
loop_
_entity_poly.entity_id
_entity_poly.type
_entity_poly.pdbx_seq_one_letter_code
_entity_poly.pdbx_strand_id
1 'polypeptide(L)'
;MASTTEVAPIIVTALFGRQDTAFFDAMRREHFPPERNQLDSHLTLFHHLPPSGLDELKHRLNQETRGLPAPRARIGGLMSLGRG
;
A
#
# COMPACT_ATOMS: atom_id res chain seq x y z
N MET A 1 9.33 30.98 -7.86
CA MET A 1 8.97 30.58 -6.48
C MET A 1 9.44 29.15 -6.30
N ALA A 2 10.44 28.92 -5.45
CA ALA A 2 11.03 27.59 -5.27
C ALA A 2 9.98 26.64 -4.71
N SER A 3 9.74 25.52 -5.40
CA SER A 3 8.98 24.41 -4.87
C SER A 3 9.86 23.77 -3.80
N THR A 4 9.58 24.07 -2.53
CA THR A 4 10.06 23.28 -1.40
C THR A 4 9.60 21.85 -1.66
N THR A 5 10.54 20.94 -1.88
CA THR A 5 10.25 19.51 -1.96
C THR A 5 9.68 19.12 -0.61
N GLU A 6 8.36 19.15 -0.49
CA GLU A 6 7.66 18.72 0.72
C GLU A 6 8.06 17.27 0.94
N VAL A 7 8.70 17.02 2.08
CA VAL A 7 9.30 15.72 2.34
C VAL A 7 8.16 14.75 2.67
N ALA A 8 7.61 14.12 1.62
CA ALA A 8 6.39 13.32 1.73
C ALA A 8 6.63 12.04 2.54
N PRO A 9 5.69 11.67 3.44
CA PRO A 9 5.82 10.48 4.26
C PRO A 9 5.86 9.21 3.40
N ILE A 10 6.55 8.18 3.91
CA ILE A 10 6.64 6.89 3.23
C ILE A 10 5.45 6.02 3.62
N ILE A 11 4.81 5.41 2.63
CA ILE A 11 3.84 4.31 2.80
C ILE A 11 4.50 3.04 2.30
N VAL A 12 4.40 1.96 3.07
CA VAL A 12 4.87 0.63 2.66
C VAL A 12 3.67 -0.21 2.32
N THR A 13 3.66 -0.75 1.10
CA THR A 13 2.60 -1.63 0.62
C THR A 13 3.15 -3.01 0.29
N ALA A 14 2.32 -4.04 0.49
CA ALA A 14 2.57 -5.34 -0.10
C ALA A 14 2.09 -5.33 -1.56
N LEU A 15 2.79 -6.08 -2.41
CA LEU A 15 2.36 -6.32 -3.79
C LEU A 15 1.38 -7.48 -3.83
N PHE A 16 0.34 -7.33 -4.66
CA PHE A 16 -0.59 -8.39 -4.99
C PHE A 16 -0.15 -9.15 -6.25
N GLY A 17 -0.71 -10.35 -6.45
CA GLY A 17 -0.69 -10.98 -7.77
C GLY A 17 -1.52 -10.16 -8.76
N ARG A 18 -1.18 -10.24 -10.06
CA ARG A 18 -1.87 -9.45 -11.10
C ARG A 18 -3.40 -9.63 -11.12
N GLN A 19 -3.87 -10.85 -10.91
CA GLN A 19 -5.30 -11.15 -10.88
C GLN A 19 -5.98 -10.53 -9.66
N ASP A 20 -5.31 -10.57 -8.51
CA ASP A 20 -5.82 -9.98 -7.27
C ASP A 20 -5.89 -8.45 -7.37
N THR A 21 -4.87 -7.80 -7.92
CA THR A 21 -4.91 -6.34 -8.21
C THR A 21 -6.11 -5.99 -9.08
N ALA A 22 -6.30 -6.70 -10.19
CA ALA A 22 -7.41 -6.42 -11.12
C ALA A 22 -8.77 -6.59 -10.44
N PHE A 23 -8.92 -7.63 -9.61
CA PHE A 23 -10.12 -7.86 -8.81
C PHE A 23 -10.38 -6.69 -7.85
N PHE A 24 -9.40 -6.30 -7.04
CA PHE A 24 -9.57 -5.23 -6.06
C PHE A 24 -9.77 -3.85 -6.70
N ASP A 25 -9.12 -3.56 -7.82
CA ASP A 25 -9.34 -2.32 -8.56
C ASP A 25 -10.76 -2.24 -9.13
N ALA A 26 -11.31 -3.37 -9.60
CA ALA A 26 -12.71 -3.44 -10.02
C ALA A 26 -13.66 -3.13 -8.86
N MET A 27 -13.43 -3.73 -7.69
CA MET A 27 -14.21 -3.45 -6.48
C MET A 27 -14.16 -1.96 -6.08
N ARG A 28 -12.99 -1.32 -6.20
CA ARG A 28 -12.83 0.12 -5.94
C ARG A 28 -13.63 0.96 -6.93
N ARG A 29 -13.59 0.63 -8.23
CA ARG A 29 -14.36 1.34 -9.26
C ARG A 29 -15.88 1.19 -9.06
N GLU A 30 -16.32 0.03 -8.61
CA GLU A 30 -17.75 -0.28 -8.44
C GLU A 30 -18.34 0.34 -7.17
N HIS A 31 -17.58 0.36 -6.06
CA HIS A 31 -18.14 0.69 -4.74
C HIS A 31 -17.57 1.95 -4.08
N PHE A 32 -16.47 2.51 -4.57
CA PHE A 32 -15.85 3.69 -3.98
C PHE A 32 -16.24 4.97 -4.74
N PRO A 33 -16.48 6.10 -4.05
CA PRO A 33 -16.80 7.35 -4.74
C PRO A 33 -15.70 7.75 -5.73
N PRO A 34 -16.01 7.95 -7.02
CA PRO A 34 -15.03 8.12 -8.08
C PRO A 34 -14.12 9.34 -7.85
N GLU A 35 -14.65 10.41 -7.27
CA GLU A 35 -13.91 11.64 -6.94
C GLU A 35 -12.85 11.43 -5.83
N ARG A 36 -12.99 10.34 -5.04
CA ARG A 36 -12.03 9.95 -3.99
C ARG A 36 -11.13 8.79 -4.42
N ASN A 37 -11.41 8.13 -5.54
CA ASN A 37 -10.68 6.95 -5.99
C ASN A 37 -9.44 7.34 -6.82
N GLN A 38 -8.43 7.88 -6.15
CA GLN A 38 -7.23 8.45 -6.80
C GLN A 38 -6.03 7.50 -6.87
N LEU A 39 -6.15 6.29 -6.31
CA LEU A 39 -5.08 5.29 -6.21
C LEU A 39 -5.65 3.91 -6.52
N ASP A 40 -4.81 3.07 -7.12
CA ASP A 40 -5.10 1.65 -7.28
C ASP A 40 -5.16 0.94 -5.92
N SER A 41 -5.73 -0.26 -5.92
CA SER A 41 -5.80 -1.10 -4.73
C SER A 41 -4.41 -1.43 -4.20
N HIS A 42 -4.27 -1.29 -2.88
CA HIS A 42 -3.02 -1.56 -2.19
C HIS A 42 -3.30 -2.14 -0.80
N LEU A 43 -2.40 -3.00 -0.33
CA LEU A 43 -2.38 -3.45 1.06
C LEU A 43 -1.32 -2.66 1.81
N THR A 44 -1.75 -1.68 2.61
CA THR A 44 -0.86 -0.91 3.48
C THR A 44 -0.33 -1.79 4.62
N LEU A 45 1.00 -1.90 4.72
CA LEU A 45 1.68 -2.54 5.85
C LEU A 45 2.05 -1.51 6.91
N PHE A 46 2.61 -0.38 6.47
CA PHE A 46 2.96 0.74 7.34
C PHE A 46 2.49 2.05 6.70
N HIS A 47 1.84 2.88 7.50
CA HIS A 47 1.36 4.19 7.11
C HIS A 47 2.22 5.28 7.76
N HIS A 48 2.60 6.29 7.00
CA HIS A 48 3.18 7.54 7.50
C HIS A 48 4.55 7.41 8.20
N LEU A 49 5.50 6.71 7.57
CA LEU A 49 6.88 6.62 8.05
C LEU A 49 7.69 7.88 7.69
N PRO A 50 8.67 8.27 8.53
CA PRO A 50 9.48 9.46 8.30
C PRO A 50 10.34 9.29 7.03
N PRO A 51 10.44 10.31 6.17
CA PRO A 51 11.16 10.19 4.91
C PRO A 51 12.67 9.98 5.09
N SER A 52 13.23 10.46 6.22
CA SER A 52 14.63 10.25 6.60
C SER A 52 15.00 8.78 6.78
N GLY A 53 14.02 7.90 6.99
CA GLY A 53 14.23 6.47 7.17
C GLY A 53 14.24 5.65 5.88
N LEU A 54 14.17 6.26 4.69
CA LEU A 54 14.00 5.52 3.42
C LEU A 54 15.06 4.45 3.19
N ASP A 55 16.33 4.77 3.39
CA ASP A 55 17.43 3.84 3.12
C ASP A 55 17.50 2.72 4.15
N GLU A 56 17.27 3.04 5.43
CA GLU A 56 17.17 2.04 6.49
C GLU A 56 15.99 1.09 6.25
N LEU A 57 14.83 1.63 5.87
CA LEU A 57 13.63 0.85 5.59
C LEU A 57 13.87 -0.13 4.43
N LYS A 58 14.46 0.35 3.32
CA LYS A 58 14.85 -0.52 2.20
C LYS A 58 15.81 -1.62 2.65
N HIS A 59 16.82 -1.27 3.44
CA HIS A 59 17.80 -2.24 3.93
C HIS A 59 17.16 -3.33 4.80
N ARG A 60 16.35 -2.93 5.79
CA ARG A 60 15.67 -3.86 6.70
C ARG A 60 14.69 -4.75 5.96
N LEU A 61 13.81 -4.20 5.11
CA LEU A 61 12.84 -5.00 4.36
C LEU A 61 13.54 -6.04 3.47
N ASN A 62 14.65 -5.67 2.83
CA ASN A 62 15.44 -6.61 2.03
C ASN A 62 16.05 -7.73 2.89
N GLN A 63 16.58 -7.40 4.07
CA GLN A 63 17.15 -8.39 4.98
C GLN A 63 16.10 -9.36 5.53
N GLU A 64 14.98 -8.83 6.01
CA GLU A 64 13.91 -9.63 6.62
C GLU A 64 13.20 -10.55 5.62
N THR A 65 13.15 -10.17 4.34
CA THR A 65 12.49 -10.97 3.29
C THR A 65 13.45 -11.87 2.50
N ARG A 66 14.77 -11.74 2.71
CA ARG A 66 15.75 -12.46 1.91
C ARG A 66 15.63 -13.96 2.10
N GLY A 67 15.42 -14.69 1.00
CA GLY A 67 15.32 -16.15 1.01
C GLY A 67 14.01 -16.68 1.57
N LEU A 68 13.06 -15.81 1.92
CA LEU A 68 11.72 -16.21 2.31
C LEU A 68 10.81 -16.31 1.08
N PRO A 69 9.94 -17.33 1.01
CA PRO A 69 8.90 -17.37 -0.01
C PRO A 69 7.92 -16.22 0.19
N ALA A 70 7.26 -15.80 -0.88
CA ALA A 70 6.16 -14.83 -0.78
C ALA A 70 5.08 -15.35 0.19
N PRO A 71 4.56 -14.51 1.09
CA PRO A 71 3.57 -14.92 2.07
C PRO A 71 2.28 -15.33 1.38
N ARG A 72 1.66 -16.42 1.86
CA ARG A 72 0.31 -16.80 1.44
C ARG A 72 -0.69 -16.01 2.27
N ALA A 73 -1.57 -15.29 1.59
CA ALA A 73 -2.68 -14.58 2.20
C ALA A 73 -4.02 -15.11 1.66
N ARG A 74 -5.07 -14.96 2.47
CA ARG A 74 -6.45 -15.23 2.06
C ARG A 74 -7.34 -14.07 2.52
N ILE A 75 -8.35 -13.76 1.72
CA ILE A 75 -9.35 -12.76 2.08
C ILE A 75 -10.26 -13.38 3.14
N GLY A 76 -10.34 -12.76 4.31
CA GLY A 76 -11.17 -13.23 5.42
C GLY A 76 -12.64 -12.81 5.32
N GLY A 77 -12.93 -11.77 4.55
CA GLY A 77 -14.25 -11.14 4.43
C GLY A 77 -14.14 -9.63 4.43
N LEU A 78 -15.28 -8.95 4.34
CA LEU A 78 -15.36 -7.49 4.42
C LEU A 78 -15.41 -7.04 5.89
N MET A 79 -14.74 -5.93 6.18
CA MET A 79 -14.78 -5.25 7.46
C MET A 79 -15.19 -3.80 7.25
N SER A 80 -16.17 -3.32 8.03
CA SER A 80 -16.48 -1.89 8.06
C SER A 80 -15.41 -1.15 8.84
N LEU A 81 -14.78 -0.15 8.21
CA LEU A 81 -13.78 0.72 8.83
C LEU A 81 -14.40 2.06 9.30
N GLY A 82 -15.73 2.12 9.41
CA GLY A 82 -16.45 3.36 9.69
C GLY A 82 -16.70 4.19 8.42
N ARG A 83 -16.76 5.52 8.57
CA ARG A 83 -17.18 6.44 7.49
C ARG A 83 -16.06 6.94 6.58
N GLY A 84 -14.84 6.40 6.70
CA GLY A 84 -13.71 6.76 5.85
C GLY A 84 -13.40 8.25 5.90
#